data_AF-A0A2E5E8A7-F1
#
_entry.id   AF-A0A2E5E8A7-F1
#
_cell.length_a   1.000
_cell.length_b   1.000
_cell.length_c   1.000
_cell.angle_alpha   90.00
_cell.angle_beta   90.00
_cell.angle_gamma   90.00
#
_symmetry.space_group_name_H-M   'P 1'
#
loop_
_entity.id
_entity.type
_entity.pdbx_description
1 polymer ?
#
loop_
_entity_poly.entity_id
_entity_poly.type
_entity_poly.pdbx_seq_one_letter_code
_entity_poly.pdbx_strand_id
1 'polypeptide(L)'
;MPESDEALCVCGYSRHGLQPKAPCPECGQFKVQKTRMKLKAAWRSCSSRPAKIGFVLSVSSLALGLLNAASIIGGIVWLFDSRLNSEWAFKFIAVYPPLTWVAAQLPLGLLAHVCRISEETSPAIVKLKKAGAYMLAIGLFAPFGVVILIFLLLLIGKTLGP
;
A
#
# COMPACT_ATOMS: atom_id res chain seq x y z
N MET A 1 17.73 -17.01 -23.20
CA MET A 1 18.40 -15.75 -23.57
C MET A 1 18.28 -14.82 -22.37
N PRO A 2 19.38 -14.28 -21.83
CA PRO A 2 19.33 -13.45 -20.63
C PRO A 2 18.67 -12.10 -20.95
N GLU A 3 17.67 -11.71 -20.14
CA GLU A 3 17.08 -10.35 -20.12
C GLU A 3 18.20 -9.32 -19.93
N SER A 4 18.54 -8.60 -20.98
CA SER A 4 19.46 -7.47 -20.88
C SER A 4 18.80 -6.38 -20.04
N ASP A 5 19.36 -6.05 -18.88
CA ASP A 5 18.99 -4.89 -18.05
C ASP A 5 18.68 -3.67 -18.94
N GLU A 6 17.39 -3.36 -19.13
CA GLU A 6 16.98 -2.24 -19.96
C GLU A 6 17.53 -0.92 -19.39
N ALA A 7 18.32 -0.23 -20.20
CA ALA A 7 18.94 1.05 -19.88
C ALA A 7 17.88 2.17 -19.84
N LEU A 8 17.13 2.27 -18.74
CA LEU A 8 16.19 3.36 -18.50
C LEU A 8 16.95 4.67 -18.18
N CYS A 9 16.44 5.79 -18.70
CA CYS A 9 16.90 7.11 -18.31
C CYS A 9 16.36 7.50 -16.92
N VAL A 10 16.96 8.51 -16.26
CA VAL A 10 16.54 9.03 -14.95
C VAL A 10 15.07 9.49 -14.93
N CYS A 11 14.56 10.00 -16.06
CA CYS A 11 13.16 10.38 -16.21
C CYS A 11 12.20 9.20 -16.44
N GLY A 12 12.72 7.97 -16.60
CA GLY A 12 11.95 6.76 -16.89
C GLY A 12 11.79 6.47 -18.39
N TYR A 13 12.33 7.30 -19.29
CA TYR A 13 12.32 7.03 -20.73
C TYR A 13 13.18 5.80 -21.06
N SER A 14 12.62 4.86 -21.84
CA SER A 14 13.38 3.70 -22.35
C SER A 14 14.33 4.15 -23.44
N ARG A 15 15.62 3.88 -23.26
CA ARG A 15 16.65 4.22 -24.27
C ARG A 15 16.87 3.09 -25.27
N HIS A 16 15.90 2.20 -25.45
CA HIS A 16 16.01 1.12 -26.42
C HIS A 16 16.12 1.70 -27.84
N GLY A 17 17.18 1.33 -28.58
CA GLY A 17 17.48 1.88 -29.90
C GLY A 17 18.19 3.25 -29.90
N LEU A 18 18.36 3.92 -28.74
CA LEU A 18 19.17 5.14 -28.68
C LEU A 18 20.66 4.82 -28.59
N GLN A 19 21.48 5.63 -29.27
CA GLN A 19 22.93 5.56 -29.12
C GLN A 19 23.31 5.76 -27.62
N PRO A 20 24.33 5.04 -27.11
CA PRO A 20 24.70 5.08 -25.69
C PRO A 20 25.07 6.48 -25.17
N LYS A 21 25.48 7.40 -26.07
CA LYS A 21 25.79 8.80 -25.76
C LYS A 21 24.71 9.81 -26.18
N ALA A 22 23.58 9.38 -26.75
CA ALA A 22 22.52 10.30 -27.14
C ALA A 22 21.88 10.94 -25.89
N PRO A 23 21.54 12.24 -25.88
CA PRO A 23 20.72 12.79 -24.81
C PRO A 23 19.34 12.13 -24.84
N CYS A 24 18.72 11.93 -23.66
CA CYS A 24 17.34 11.47 -23.61
C CYS A 24 16.41 12.53 -24.23
N PRO A 25 15.50 12.18 -25.16
CA PRO A 25 14.63 13.16 -25.82
C PRO A 25 13.66 13.83 -24.84
N GLU A 26 13.28 13.15 -23.77
CA GLU A 26 12.35 13.69 -22.76
C GLU A 26 13.02 14.64 -21.76
N CYS A 27 14.29 14.42 -21.40
CA CYS A 27 14.91 15.14 -20.29
C CYS A 27 16.33 15.69 -20.56
N GLY A 28 16.89 15.49 -21.75
CA GLY A 28 18.22 15.94 -22.14
C GLY A 28 19.40 15.27 -21.41
N GLN A 29 19.13 14.34 -20.48
CA GLN A 29 20.16 13.71 -19.65
C GLN A 29 20.90 12.61 -20.44
N PHE A 30 22.22 12.57 -20.25
CA PHE A 30 23.12 11.57 -20.85
C PHE A 30 23.28 10.30 -20.01
N LYS A 31 22.94 10.35 -18.71
CA LYS A 31 23.18 9.24 -17.79
C LYS A 31 22.10 8.17 -17.92
N VAL A 32 22.54 6.97 -18.32
CA VAL A 32 21.84 5.72 -18.08
C VAL A 32 21.94 5.44 -16.59
N GLN A 33 20.82 5.38 -15.89
CA GLN A 33 20.80 4.85 -14.54
C GLN A 33 20.31 3.41 -14.66
N LYS A 34 21.18 2.42 -14.42
CA LYS A 34 20.76 1.05 -14.04
C LYS A 34 20.04 1.17 -12.72
N THR A 35 18.80 1.65 -12.68
CA THR A 35 18.27 2.07 -11.39
C THR A 35 16.77 2.02 -11.34
N ARG A 36 16.31 1.06 -10.54
CA ARG A 36 15.17 1.18 -9.61
C ARG A 36 14.76 2.65 -9.42
N MET A 37 13.88 3.15 -10.28
CA MET A 37 13.38 4.51 -10.20
C MET A 37 12.75 4.73 -8.81
N LYS A 38 13.26 5.65 -7.99
CA LYS A 38 12.69 5.83 -6.63
C LYS A 38 11.24 6.27 -6.74
N LEU A 39 10.37 5.84 -5.82
CA LEU A 39 8.94 6.19 -5.84
C LEU A 39 8.70 7.71 -5.91
N LYS A 40 9.55 8.50 -5.24
CA LYS A 40 9.55 9.97 -5.31
C LYS A 40 9.80 10.52 -6.72
N ALA A 41 10.68 9.88 -7.50
CA ALA A 41 10.94 10.27 -8.88
C ALA A 41 9.74 9.90 -9.79
N ALA A 42 9.19 8.68 -9.63
CA ALA A 42 8.01 8.23 -10.36
C ALA A 42 6.78 9.12 -10.10
N TRP A 43 6.58 9.57 -8.85
CA TRP A 43 5.50 10.51 -8.52
C TRP A 43 5.64 11.85 -9.23
N ARG A 44 6.87 12.39 -9.30
CA ARG A 44 7.15 13.68 -9.96
C ARG A 44 7.03 13.59 -11.48
N SER A 45 7.49 12.49 -12.09
CA SER A 45 7.44 12.30 -13.54
C SER A 45 6.07 11.84 -14.06
N CYS A 46 5.19 11.35 -13.19
CA CYS A 46 3.84 10.95 -13.59
C CYS A 46 2.98 12.17 -13.94
N SER A 47 2.51 12.26 -15.18
CA SER A 47 1.55 13.28 -15.63
C SER A 47 0.08 12.86 -15.40
N SER A 48 -0.18 11.55 -15.31
CA SER A 48 -1.52 11.00 -15.14
C SER A 48 -2.14 11.36 -13.78
N ARG A 49 -3.20 12.18 -13.81
CA ARG A 49 -4.03 12.51 -12.64
C ARG A 49 -4.68 11.28 -12.00
N PRO A 50 -5.32 10.35 -12.73
CA PRO A 50 -5.95 9.18 -12.10
C PRO A 50 -4.93 8.29 -11.39
N ALA A 51 -3.72 8.11 -11.95
CA ALA A 51 -2.66 7.35 -11.29
C ALA A 51 -2.23 7.99 -9.96
N LYS A 52 -2.09 9.33 -9.93
CA LYS A 52 -1.76 10.06 -8.70
C LYS A 52 -2.86 9.96 -7.65
N ILE A 53 -4.11 10.16 -8.04
CA ILE A 53 -5.27 10.04 -7.16
C ILE A 53 -5.34 8.61 -6.59
N GLY A 54 -5.25 7.59 -7.44
CA GLY A 54 -5.27 6.19 -7.01
C GLY A 54 -4.14 5.84 -6.03
N PHE A 55 -2.95 6.41 -6.23
CA PHE A 55 -1.85 6.26 -5.28
C PHE A 55 -2.14 6.93 -3.93
N VAL A 56 -2.66 8.16 -3.92
CA VAL A 56 -3.06 8.85 -2.68
C VAL A 56 -4.13 8.07 -1.94
N LEU A 57 -5.17 7.60 -2.64
CA LEU A 57 -6.22 6.76 -2.04
C LEU A 57 -5.65 5.47 -1.45
N SER A 58 -4.65 4.86 -2.10
CA SER A 58 -3.97 3.67 -1.58
C SER A 58 -3.17 3.97 -0.30
N VAL A 59 -2.50 5.13 -0.23
CA VAL A 59 -1.80 5.60 0.98
C VAL A 59 -2.79 5.90 2.11
N SER A 60 -3.90 6.57 1.81
CA SER A 60 -4.96 6.83 2.79
C SER A 60 -5.59 5.53 3.31
N SER A 61 -5.84 4.56 2.43
CA SER A 61 -6.34 3.24 2.81
C SER A 61 -5.35 2.48 3.70
N LEU A 62 -4.05 2.58 3.43
CA LEU A 62 -3.01 2.04 4.31
C LEU A 62 -3.03 2.69 5.69
N ALA A 63 -3.07 4.02 5.76
CA ALA A 63 -3.13 4.76 7.02
C ALA A 63 -4.37 4.37 7.85
N LEU A 64 -5.54 4.29 7.22
CA LEU A 64 -6.77 3.82 7.84
C LEU A 64 -6.65 2.37 8.33
N GLY A 65 -6.02 1.49 7.56
CA GLY A 65 -5.81 0.10 7.95
C GLY A 65 -4.92 -0.04 9.18
N LEU A 66 -3.85 0.75 9.24
CA LEU A 66 -2.97 0.79 10.41
C LEU A 66 -3.67 1.37 11.64
N LEU A 67 -4.46 2.43 11.49
CA LEU A 67 -5.27 2.99 12.58
C LEU A 67 -6.33 1.98 13.07
N ASN A 68 -6.95 1.25 12.16
CA ASN A 68 -7.94 0.23 12.48
C ASN A 68 -7.28 -0.95 13.22
N ALA A 69 -6.13 -1.42 12.73
CA ALA A 69 -5.31 -2.42 13.41
C ALA A 69 -4.88 -1.98 14.82
N ALA A 70 -4.42 -0.73 14.98
CA ALA A 70 -4.07 -0.16 16.28
C ALA A 70 -5.29 -0.09 17.23
N SER A 71 -6.47 0.25 16.69
CA SER A 71 -7.73 0.28 17.46
C SER A 71 -8.13 -1.12 17.95
N ILE A 72 -7.93 -2.16 17.12
CA ILE A 72 -8.14 -3.56 17.52
C ILE A 72 -7.21 -3.93 18.67
N ILE A 73 -5.91 -3.66 18.53
CA ILE A 73 -4.91 -3.97 19.57
C ILE A 73 -5.27 -3.24 20.86
N GLY A 74 -5.54 -1.93 20.79
CA GLY A 74 -5.92 -1.12 21.95
C GLY A 74 -7.20 -1.61 22.62
N GLY A 75 -8.23 -1.98 21.84
CA GLY A 75 -9.45 -2.57 22.36
C GLY A 75 -9.20 -3.91 23.07
N ILE A 76 -8.32 -4.75 22.52
CA ILE A 76 -7.99 -6.04 23.13
C ILE A 76 -7.22 -5.84 24.44
N VAL A 77 -6.24 -4.94 24.48
CA VAL A 77 -5.57 -4.55 25.73
C VAL A 77 -6.59 -4.05 26.74
N TRP A 78 -7.55 -3.24 26.31
CA TRP A 78 -8.63 -2.74 27.16
C TRP A 78 -9.54 -3.87 27.70
N LEU A 79 -9.81 -4.92 26.92
CA LEU A 79 -10.56 -6.10 27.40
C LEU A 79 -9.84 -6.85 28.52
N PHE A 80 -8.50 -6.93 28.45
CA PHE A 80 -7.70 -7.65 29.45
C PHE A 80 -7.37 -6.80 30.68
N ASP A 81 -7.51 -5.47 30.60
CA ASP A 81 -7.37 -4.60 31.75
C ASP A 81 -8.63 -4.68 32.64
N SER A 82 -8.54 -5.53 33.66
CA SER A 82 -9.58 -5.90 34.64
C SER A 82 -10.29 -4.76 35.40
N ARG A 83 -9.95 -3.49 35.14
CA ARG A 83 -10.51 -2.31 35.83
C ARG A 83 -11.69 -1.65 35.12
N LEU A 84 -12.03 -2.05 33.89
CA LEU A 84 -13.04 -1.38 33.08
C LEU A 84 -14.13 -2.35 32.60
N ASN A 85 -15.38 -1.86 32.51
CA ASN A 85 -16.55 -2.64 32.06
C ASN A 85 -16.30 -3.33 30.72
N SER A 86 -16.01 -4.63 30.77
CA SER A 86 -15.62 -5.47 29.64
C SER A 86 -16.68 -5.53 28.53
N GLU A 87 -17.96 -5.29 28.86
CA GLU A 87 -19.04 -5.25 27.86
C GLU A 87 -18.86 -4.14 26.82
N TRP A 88 -18.42 -2.95 27.23
CA TRP A 88 -18.26 -1.82 26.30
C TRP A 88 -17.03 -2.02 25.40
N ALA A 89 -15.95 -2.54 25.97
CA ALA A 89 -14.75 -2.90 25.21
C ALA A 89 -15.05 -4.00 24.18
N PHE A 90 -15.85 -5.00 24.54
CA PHE A 90 -16.28 -6.05 23.62
C PHE A 90 -17.13 -5.50 22.47
N LYS A 91 -18.14 -4.67 22.78
CA LYS A 91 -18.99 -4.02 21.76
C LYS A 91 -18.17 -3.14 20.81
N PHE A 92 -17.18 -2.41 21.33
CA PHE A 92 -16.29 -1.60 20.53
C PHE A 92 -15.51 -2.45 19.52
N ILE A 93 -14.85 -3.52 19.96
CA ILE A 93 -14.04 -4.39 19.07
C ILE A 93 -14.90 -5.17 18.08
N ALA A 94 -16.11 -5.57 18.48
CA ALA A 94 -17.01 -6.33 17.62
C ALA A 94 -17.60 -5.47 16.49
N VAL A 95 -17.81 -4.17 16.72
CA VAL A 95 -18.55 -3.30 15.79
C VAL A 95 -17.65 -2.30 15.07
N TYR A 96 -16.75 -1.61 15.79
CA TYR A 96 -16.02 -0.47 15.24
C TYR A 96 -15.02 -0.86 14.13
N PRO A 97 -14.17 -1.89 14.28
CA PRO A 97 -13.24 -2.27 13.22
C PRO A 97 -13.91 -2.79 11.94
N PRO A 98 -14.93 -3.67 12.00
CA PRO A 98 -15.68 -4.07 10.81
C PRO A 98 -16.42 -2.90 10.16
N LEU A 99 -17.04 -2.03 10.96
CA LEU A 99 -17.78 -0.88 10.43
C LEU A 99 -16.84 0.10 9.71
N THR A 100 -15.69 0.42 10.30
CA THR A 100 -14.69 1.28 9.68
C THR A 100 -14.18 0.67 8.37
N TRP A 101 -13.99 -0.65 8.35
CA TRP A 101 -13.56 -1.37 7.16
C TRP A 101 -14.61 -1.31 6.04
N VAL A 102 -15.87 -1.63 6.33
CA VAL A 102 -16.96 -1.65 5.34
C VAL A 102 -17.34 -0.23 4.89
N ALA A 103 -17.44 0.73 5.80
CA ALA A 103 -17.97 2.06 5.51
C ALA A 103 -16.95 3.02 4.91
N ALA A 104 -15.66 2.89 5.27
CA ALA A 104 -14.61 3.79 4.78
C ALA A 104 -13.60 3.05 3.89
N GLN A 105 -13.08 1.94 4.38
CA GLN A 105 -11.88 1.33 3.78
C GLN A 105 -12.17 0.58 2.48
N LEU A 106 -13.31 -0.11 2.41
CA LEU A 106 -13.77 -0.81 1.21
C LEU A 106 -14.14 0.19 0.09
N PRO A 107 -14.96 1.25 0.31
CA PRO A 107 -15.20 2.27 -0.71
C PRO A 107 -13.92 2.95 -1.20
N LEU A 108 -13.02 3.31 -0.29
CA LEU A 108 -11.71 3.87 -0.65
C LEU A 108 -10.89 2.90 -1.49
N GLY A 109 -10.89 1.62 -1.15
CA GLY A 109 -10.18 0.60 -1.90
C GLY A 109 -10.76 0.36 -3.30
N LEU A 110 -12.08 0.38 -3.43
CA LEU A 110 -12.76 0.29 -4.72
C LEU A 110 -12.43 1.51 -5.60
N LEU A 111 -12.51 2.72 -5.05
CA LEU A 111 -12.14 3.95 -5.76
C LEU A 111 -10.66 3.93 -6.18
N ALA A 112 -9.76 3.52 -5.28
CA ALA A 112 -8.35 3.37 -5.57
C ALA A 112 -8.12 2.35 -6.70
N HIS A 113 -8.88 1.25 -6.73
CA HIS A 113 -8.81 0.24 -7.77
C HIS A 113 -9.29 0.77 -9.12
N VAL A 114 -10.45 1.45 -9.16
CA VAL A 114 -10.99 2.06 -10.38
C VAL A 114 -10.01 3.06 -10.99
N CYS A 115 -9.37 3.91 -10.17
CA CYS A 115 -8.35 4.85 -10.64
C CYS A 115 -7.12 4.19 -11.31
N ARG A 116 -6.97 2.88 -11.18
CA ARG A 116 -5.82 2.13 -11.70
C ARG A 116 -6.12 1.34 -12.97
N ILE A 117 -7.38 1.26 -13.39
CA ILE A 117 -7.81 0.59 -14.62
C ILE A 117 -7.35 1.36 -15.88
N SER A 118 -7.00 2.64 -15.75
CA SER A 118 -6.46 3.47 -16.85
C SER A 118 -5.23 2.83 -17.53
N GLU A 119 -5.05 3.02 -18.84
CA GLU A 119 -3.97 2.40 -19.61
C GLU A 119 -2.55 2.68 -19.09
N GLU A 120 -1.66 1.70 -19.25
CA GLU A 120 -0.27 1.75 -18.81
C GLU A 120 0.64 2.31 -19.89
N THR A 121 0.65 3.64 -20.00
CA THR A 121 1.41 4.35 -21.04
C THR A 121 2.84 4.70 -20.66
N SER A 122 3.21 4.62 -19.38
CA SER A 122 4.54 5.03 -18.90
C SER A 122 5.05 4.16 -17.75
N PRO A 123 6.36 3.84 -17.70
CA PRO A 123 6.96 3.07 -16.61
C PRO A 123 6.83 3.77 -15.24
N ALA A 124 6.68 5.10 -15.22
CA ALA A 124 6.39 5.85 -13.99
C ALA A 124 4.99 5.51 -13.45
N ILE A 125 4.00 5.38 -14.33
CA ILE A 125 2.61 5.02 -13.99
C ILE A 125 2.55 3.60 -13.46
N VAL A 126 3.17 2.63 -14.15
CA VAL A 126 3.23 1.22 -13.74
C VAL A 126 3.80 1.09 -12.33
N LYS A 127 4.90 1.80 -12.05
CA LYS A 127 5.53 1.78 -10.74
C LYS A 127 4.65 2.37 -9.63
N LEU A 128 3.99 3.49 -9.92
CA LEU A 128 3.09 4.14 -8.97
C LEU A 128 1.90 3.26 -8.64
N LYS A 129 1.29 2.64 -9.65
CA LYS A 129 0.23 1.64 -9.49
C LYS A 129 0.73 0.47 -8.66
N LYS A 130 1.85 -0.16 -9.04
CA LYS A 130 2.37 -1.33 -8.31
C LYS A 130 2.63 -1.02 -6.84
N ALA A 131 3.26 0.11 -6.52
CA ALA A 131 3.45 0.55 -5.13
C ALA A 131 2.10 0.77 -4.42
N GLY A 132 1.15 1.45 -5.08
CA GLY A 132 -0.21 1.59 -4.57
C GLY A 132 -0.91 0.24 -4.37
N ALA A 133 -0.63 -0.81 -5.15
CA ALA A 133 -1.23 -2.15 -4.99
C ALA A 133 -0.85 -2.73 -3.64
N TYR A 134 0.45 -2.70 -3.37
CA TYR A 134 0.97 -3.22 -2.12
C TYR A 134 0.43 -2.41 -0.93
N MET A 135 0.42 -1.08 -1.02
CA MET A 135 -0.13 -0.24 0.06
C MET A 135 -1.61 -0.51 0.30
N LEU A 136 -2.41 -0.63 -0.77
CA LEU A 136 -3.82 -0.92 -0.68
C LEU A 136 -4.08 -2.31 -0.09
N ALA A 137 -3.34 -3.33 -0.55
CA ALA A 137 -3.46 -4.69 -0.04
C ALA A 137 -3.09 -4.74 1.44
N ILE A 138 -1.96 -4.15 1.84
CA ILE A 138 -1.56 -4.08 3.25
C ILE A 138 -2.64 -3.35 4.06
N GLY A 139 -3.15 -2.21 3.57
CA GLY A 139 -4.21 -1.47 4.24
C GLY A 139 -5.46 -2.32 4.48
N LEU A 140 -5.95 -2.98 3.43
CA LEU A 140 -7.16 -3.81 3.49
C LEU A 140 -7.01 -5.04 4.38
N PHE A 141 -5.84 -5.68 4.36
CA PHE A 141 -5.62 -6.97 5.02
C PHE A 141 -4.93 -6.88 6.38
N ALA A 142 -4.25 -5.77 6.72
CA ALA A 142 -3.57 -5.61 8.01
C ALA A 142 -4.51 -5.81 9.22
N PRO A 143 -5.75 -5.27 9.25
CA PRO A 143 -6.67 -5.51 10.37
C PRO A 143 -6.96 -7.00 10.58
N PHE A 144 -7.21 -7.76 9.51
CA PHE A 144 -7.45 -9.20 9.59
C PHE A 144 -6.20 -9.97 10.04
N GLY A 145 -5.03 -9.59 9.53
CA GLY A 145 -3.76 -10.19 9.95
C GLY A 145 -3.51 -10.02 11.45
N VAL A 146 -3.84 -8.85 12.01
CA VAL A 146 -3.75 -8.60 13.45
C VAL A 146 -4.74 -9.45 14.24
N VAL A 147 -6.00 -9.58 13.79
CA VAL A 147 -6.99 -10.45 14.45
C VAL A 147 -6.52 -11.91 14.48
N ILE A 148 -6.03 -12.42 13.34
CA ILE A 148 -5.49 -13.79 13.24
C ILE A 148 -4.30 -13.97 14.17
N LEU A 149 -3.35 -13.02 14.17
CA LEU A 149 -2.16 -13.09 15.00
C LEU A 149 -2.53 -13.14 16.50
N ILE A 150 -3.46 -12.29 16.94
CA ILE A 150 -3.89 -12.27 18.33
C ILE A 150 -4.60 -13.59 18.69
N PHE A 151 -5.46 -14.10 17.81
CA PHE A 151 -6.11 -15.38 18.04
C PHE A 151 -5.09 -16.53 18.18
N LEU A 152 -4.08 -16.57 17.31
CA LEU A 152 -2.99 -17.55 17.40
C LEU A 152 -2.20 -17.43 18.70
N LEU A 153 -1.88 -16.21 19.13
CA LEU A 153 -1.18 -15.98 20.41
C LEU A 153 -2.01 -16.44 21.61
N LEU A 154 -3.33 -16.22 21.59
CA LEU A 154 -4.24 -16.68 22.65
C LEU A 154 -4.36 -18.21 22.67
N LEU A 155 -4.40 -18.86 21.50
CA LEU A 155 -4.40 -20.32 21.41
C LEU A 155 -3.12 -20.93 21.96
N ILE A 156 -1.96 -20.40 21.54
CA ILE A 156 -0.64 -20.86 22.00
C ILE A 156 -0.53 -20.68 23.52
N GLY A 157 -0.94 -19.52 24.05
CA GLY A 157 -0.94 -19.24 25.48
C GLY A 157 -1.82 -20.20 26.28
N LYS A 158 -2.96 -20.65 25.73
CA LYS A 158 -3.81 -21.67 26.36
C LYS A 158 -3.21 -23.08 26.32
N THR A 159 -2.44 -23.41 25.28
CA THR A 159 -1.80 -24.73 25.16
C THR A 159 -0.49 -24.86 25.94
N LEU A 160 0.16 -23.74 26.26
CA LEU A 160 1.45 -23.69 26.98
C LEU A 160 1.35 -23.13 28.41
N GLY A 161 0.16 -22.68 28.84
CA GLY A 161 -0.10 -22.28 30.22
C GLY A 161 -0.20 -23.49 31.15
N PRO A 162 0.26 -23.39 32.41
CA PRO A 162 0.21 -24.47 33.40
C PRO A 162 -1.21 -24.92 33.74
#